data_AF-A0A8I2H2M4-F1
#
_entry.id   AF-A0A8I2H2M4-F1
#
_cell.length_a   1.000
_cell.length_b   1.000
_cell.length_c   1.000
_cell.angle_alpha   90.00
_cell.angle_beta   90.00
_cell.angle_gamma   90.00
#
_symmetry.space_group_name_H-M   'P 1'
#
loop_
_entity.id
_entity.type
_entity.pdbx_description
1 polymer ?
#
loop_
_entity_poly.entity_id
_entity_poly.type
_entity_poly.pdbx_seq_one_letter_code
_entity_poly.pdbx_strand_id
1 'polypeptide(L)'
;MLTTTLFDWAIVELVAEDSPHQKRLFLWGLVSKDLLGRFQNGDYVFTSLITAIYPDSRQVITKTNHVYNLVGPGQRVKASGDELEMLRNGYSPGDIELIKS
;
A
#
# COMPACT_ATOMS: atom_id res chain seq x y z
N MET A 1 10.11 -7.07 17.09
CA MET A 1 9.47 -5.93 16.41
C MET A 1 8.06 -6.36 16.04
N LEU A 2 7.03 -5.58 16.38
CA LEU A 2 5.64 -5.90 16.00
C LEU A 2 5.41 -5.43 14.57
N THR A 3 4.78 -6.28 13.75
CA THR A 3 4.56 -6.01 12.32
C THR A 3 3.14 -6.35 11.91
N THR A 4 2.72 -5.79 10.79
CA THR A 4 1.50 -6.19 10.07
C THR A 4 1.93 -6.96 8.82
N THR A 5 1.30 -8.08 8.53
CA THR A 5 1.58 -8.89 7.34
C THR A 5 0.44 -8.71 6.35
N LEU A 6 0.78 -8.32 5.11
CA LEU A 6 -0.18 -8.10 4.04
C LEU A 6 -0.06 -9.17 2.95
N PHE A 7 -1.18 -9.47 2.32
CA PHE A 7 -1.30 -10.21 1.06
C PHE A 7 -2.09 -9.37 0.05
N ASP A 8 -2.10 -9.79 -1.22
CA ASP A 8 -2.77 -9.06 -2.30
C ASP A 8 -2.45 -7.56 -2.27
N TRP A 9 -1.15 -7.26 -2.33
CA TRP A 9 -0.62 -5.95 -2.01
C TRP A 9 -0.15 -5.20 -3.25
N ALA A 10 -0.17 -3.88 -3.17
CA ALA A 10 0.27 -2.98 -4.22
C ALA A 10 1.15 -1.85 -3.68
N ILE A 11 2.25 -1.57 -4.38
CA ILE A 11 2.99 -0.32 -4.24
C ILE A 11 2.33 0.71 -5.16
N VAL A 12 1.77 1.75 -4.56
CA VAL A 12 1.01 2.80 -5.25
C VAL A 12 1.91 4.02 -5.44
N GLU A 13 2.13 4.43 -6.68
CA GLU A 13 2.88 5.64 -7.04
C GLU A 13 1.91 6.75 -7.42
N LEU A 14 1.86 7.81 -6.62
CA LEU A 14 1.05 8.99 -6.92
C LEU A 14 1.71 9.79 -8.06
N VAL A 15 1.00 9.90 -9.17
CA VAL A 15 1.38 10.72 -10.32
C VAL A 15 0.97 12.16 -10.01
N ALA A 16 1.96 13.02 -9.75
CA ALA A 16 1.75 14.45 -9.54
C ALA A 16 2.06 15.20 -10.85
N GLU A 17 1.13 16.00 -11.34
CA GLU A 17 1.36 16.86 -12.52
C GLU A 17 2.43 17.92 -12.23
N ASP A 18 2.44 18.45 -11.00
CA ASP A 18 3.24 19.61 -10.61
C ASP A 18 4.66 19.23 -10.11
N SER A 19 4.95 17.94 -9.91
CA SER A 19 6.22 17.49 -9.35
C SER A 19 6.62 16.09 -9.82
N PRO A 20 6.91 15.92 -11.13
CA PRO A 20 7.17 14.61 -11.73
C PRO A 20 8.42 13.90 -11.20
N HIS A 21 9.30 14.61 -10.49
CA HIS A 21 10.56 14.07 -9.99
C HIS A 21 10.44 13.52 -8.55
N GLN A 22 9.36 13.84 -7.83
CA GLN A 22 9.15 13.38 -6.47
C GLN A 22 8.20 12.18 -6.44
N LYS A 23 8.77 10.97 -6.41
CA LYS A 23 7.98 9.75 -6.28
C LYS A 23 7.41 9.64 -4.88
N ARG A 24 6.08 9.79 -4.76
CA ARG A 24 5.32 9.55 -3.53
C ARG A 24 4.76 8.14 -3.60
N LEU A 25 5.35 7.23 -2.83
CA LEU A 25 4.98 5.83 -2.79
C LEU A 25 4.17 5.51 -1.54
N PHE A 26 3.13 4.72 -1.69
CA PHE A 26 2.26 4.21 -0.63
C PHE A 26 2.13 2.69 -0.76
N LEU A 27 1.72 2.03 0.33
CA LEU A 27 1.38 0.62 0.31
C LEU A 27 -0.13 0.46 0.49
N TRP A 28 -0.74 -0.34 -0.38
CA TRP A 28 -2.09 -0.86 -0.22
C TRP A 28 -2.03 -2.38 -0.10
N GLY A 29 -2.94 -3.00 0.65
CA GLY A 29 -3.08 -4.46 0.70
C GLY A 29 -4.04 -4.96 1.76
N LEU A 30 -4.27 -6.27 1.79
CA LEU A 30 -5.16 -6.93 2.75
C LEU A 30 -4.38 -7.57 3.90
N VAL A 31 -4.88 -7.44 5.12
CA VAL A 31 -4.22 -7.93 6.33
C VAL A 31 -4.36 -9.45 6.42
N SER A 32 -3.22 -10.15 6.43
CA SER A 32 -3.17 -11.56 6.81
C SER A 32 -3.09 -11.71 8.33
N LYS A 33 -2.23 -10.91 8.98
CA LYS A 33 -1.98 -10.95 10.42
C LYS A 33 -1.45 -9.62 10.92
N ASP A 34 -1.99 -9.11 12.03
CA ASP A 34 -1.45 -7.91 12.69
C ASP A 34 -1.01 -8.21 14.12
N LEU A 35 0.27 -7.94 14.41
CA LEU A 35 0.83 -8.10 15.75
C LEU A 35 0.66 -6.85 16.62
N LEU A 36 0.15 -5.75 16.06
CA LEU A 36 -0.15 -4.52 16.79
C LEU A 36 -1.60 -4.46 17.32
N GLY A 37 -2.48 -5.37 16.88
CA GLY A 37 -3.89 -5.42 17.30
C GLY A 37 -4.77 -4.30 16.73
N ARG A 38 -4.35 -3.65 15.64
CA ARG A 38 -5.04 -2.56 14.96
C ARG A 38 -6.03 -3.04 13.89
N PHE A 39 -5.76 -4.22 13.31
CA PHE A 39 -6.49 -4.75 12.17
C PHE A 39 -6.85 -6.23 12.37
N GLN A 40 -7.94 -6.65 11.75
CA GLN A 40 -8.37 -8.05 11.63
C GLN A 40 -7.91 -8.65 10.29
N ASN A 41 -7.98 -9.98 10.19
CA ASN A 41 -7.72 -10.66 8.92
C ASN A 41 -8.75 -10.23 7.87
N GLY A 42 -8.28 -9.85 6.69
CA GLY A 42 -9.11 -9.37 5.57
C GLY A 42 -9.34 -7.86 5.55
N ASP A 43 -8.99 -7.12 6.62
CA ASP A 43 -9.06 -5.65 6.59
C ASP A 43 -8.09 -5.10 5.54
N TYR A 44 -8.51 -4.06 4.82
CA TYR A 44 -7.60 -3.34 3.93
C TYR A 44 -6.73 -2.37 4.73
N VAL A 45 -5.52 -2.12 4.23
CA VAL A 45 -4.62 -1.10 4.74
C VAL A 45 -4.19 -0.23 3.59
N PHE A 46 -4.33 1.09 3.75
CA PHE A 46 -3.67 2.09 2.94
C PHE A 46 -2.72 2.91 3.85
N THR A 47 -1.42 2.88 3.56
CA THR A 47 -0.42 3.41 4.49
C THR A 47 -0.14 4.90 4.32
N SER A 48 0.63 5.46 5.26
CA SER A 48 1.42 6.68 5.00
C SER A 48 2.52 6.43 3.95
N LEU A 49 3.27 7.47 3.58
CA LEU A 49 4.38 7.35 2.61
C LEU A 49 5.37 6.25 2.99
N ILE A 50 5.82 5.50 2.00
CA ILE A 50 6.93 4.55 2.14
C ILE A 50 8.24 5.32 2.26
N THR A 51 9.08 4.93 3.20
CA THR A 51 10.44 5.45 3.39
C THR A 51 11.51 4.44 3.00
N ALA A 52 11.23 3.14 3.10
CA ALA A 52 12.15 2.08 2.67
C ALA A 52 11.39 0.84 2.18
N ILE A 53 11.97 0.18 1.18
CA ILE A 53 11.54 -1.12 0.67
C ILE A 53 12.75 -2.05 0.72
N TYR A 54 12.59 -3.22 1.33
CA TYR A 54 13.59 -4.26 1.42
C TYR A 54 13.07 -5.50 0.67
N PRO A 55 13.43 -5.67 -0.63
CA PRO A 55 12.90 -6.76 -1.45
C PRO A 55 13.30 -8.16 -0.92
N ASP A 56 14.54 -8.31 -0.45
CA ASP A 56 15.08 -9.60 0.01
C ASP A 56 14.32 -10.14 1.23
N SER A 57 13.94 -9.26 2.16
CA SER A 57 13.12 -9.60 3.33
C SER A 57 11.62 -9.41 3.10
N ARG A 58 11.21 -8.93 1.91
CA ARG A 58 9.83 -8.56 1.57
C ARG A 58 9.19 -7.63 2.59
N GLN A 59 9.91 -6.57 2.95
CA GLN A 59 9.48 -5.61 3.97
C GLN A 59 9.34 -4.19 3.42
N VAL A 60 8.35 -3.49 3.95
CA VAL A 60 8.13 -2.06 3.70
C VAL A 60 8.11 -1.32 5.02
N ILE A 61 8.84 -0.20 5.07
CA ILE A 61 8.81 0.73 6.20
C ILE A 61 8.15 2.03 5.74
N THR A 62 7.27 2.53 6.59
CA THR A 62 6.49 3.74 6.33
C THR A 62 7.03 4.93 7.12
N LYS A 63 6.63 6.15 6.75
CA LYS A 63 7.00 7.41 7.40
C LYS A 63 6.61 7.44 8.88
N THR A 64 5.56 6.72 9.26
CA THR A 64 5.12 6.55 10.65
C THR A 64 5.83 5.39 11.36
N ASN A 65 6.94 4.87 10.82
CA ASN A 65 7.76 3.78 11.34
C ASN A 65 7.01 2.45 11.56
N HIS A 66 5.90 2.22 10.85
CA HIS A 66 5.28 0.90 10.81
C HIS A 66 5.97 0.02 9.78
N VAL A 67 6.17 -1.24 10.14
CA VAL A 67 6.79 -2.28 9.31
C VAL A 67 5.71 -3.24 8.82
N TYR A 68 5.67 -3.41 7.51
CA TYR A 68 4.77 -4.33 6.82
C TYR A 68 5.56 -5.45 6.17
N ASN A 69 5.20 -6.70 6.47
CA ASN A 69 5.72 -7.88 5.77
C ASN A 69 4.79 -8.20 4.58
N LEU A 70 5.35 -8.51 3.43
CA LEU A 70 4.59 -8.76 2.20
C LEU A 70 4.63 -10.24 1.83
N VAL A 71 3.46 -10.84 1.63
CA VAL A 71 3.29 -12.25 1.27
C VAL A 71 2.64 -12.36 -0.11
N GLY A 72 3.11 -13.34 -0.89
CA GLY A 72 2.61 -13.57 -2.24
C GLY A 72 3.13 -12.54 -3.26
N PRO A 73 2.63 -12.61 -4.50
CA PRO A 73 2.91 -11.59 -5.50
C PRO A 73 2.28 -10.26 -5.08
N GLY A 74 2.85 -9.19 -5.60
CA GLY A 74 2.25 -7.86 -5.51
C GLY A 74 2.45 -7.13 -6.81
N GLN A 75 1.83 -5.96 -6.89
CA GLN A 75 1.85 -5.13 -8.09
C GLN A 75 2.37 -3.73 -7.80
N ARG A 76 2.77 -3.04 -8.86
CA ARG A 76 3.09 -1.62 -8.80
C ARG A 76 2.13 -0.89 -9.71
N VAL A 77 1.39 0.05 -9.13
CA VAL A 77 0.35 0.80 -9.82
C VAL A 77 0.64 2.30 -9.75
N LYS A 78 0.23 3.02 -10.79
CA LYS A 78 0.21 4.49 -10.80
C LYS A 78 -1.20 4.94 -10.47
N ALA A 79 -1.32 5.99 -9.66
CA ALA A 79 -2.61 6.54 -9.25
C ALA A 79 -2.60 8.07 -9.40
N SER A 80 -3.70 8.64 -9.87
CA SER A 80 -4.02 10.07 -9.75
C SER A 80 -4.36 10.43 -8.30
N GLY A 81 -4.58 11.73 -8.04
CA GLY A 81 -5.07 12.19 -6.74
C GLY A 81 -6.41 11.56 -6.36
N ASP A 82 -7.36 11.50 -7.30
CA ASP A 82 -8.69 10.92 -7.06
C ASP A 82 -8.60 9.41 -6.78
N GLU A 83 -7.78 8.68 -7.53
CA GLU A 83 -7.57 7.25 -7.30
C GLU A 83 -6.91 6.98 -5.94
N LEU A 84 -6.03 7.87 -5.49
CA LEU A 84 -5.43 7.78 -4.16
C LEU A 84 -6.48 7.87 -3.06
N GLU A 85 -7.48 8.74 -3.22
CA GLU A 85 -8.59 8.87 -2.28
C GLU A 85 -9.53 7.66 -2.34
N MET A 86 -9.74 7.05 -3.52
CA MET A 86 -10.44 5.77 -3.62
C MET A 86 -9.70 4.66 -2.85
N LEU A 87 -8.39 4.52 -3.05
CA LEU A 87 -7.56 3.55 -2.31
C LEU A 87 -7.63 3.77 -0.79
N ARG A 88 -7.59 5.03 -0.34
CA ARG A 88 -7.75 5.41 1.07
C ARG A 88 -9.11 4.96 1.64
N ASN A 89 -10.16 4.99 0.82
CA ASN A 89 -11.51 4.58 1.18
C ASN A 89 -11.78 3.08 1.01
N GLY A 90 -10.75 2.29 0.69
CA GLY A 90 -10.82 0.82 0.72
C GLY A 90 -11.08 0.14 -0.61
N TYR A 91 -11.20 0.90 -1.71
CA TYR A 91 -11.18 0.30 -3.04
C TYR A 91 -9.82 -0.33 -3.29
N SER A 92 -9.80 -1.53 -3.86
CA SER A 92 -8.58 -2.15 -4.35
C SER A 92 -8.14 -1.50 -5.67
N PRO A 93 -6.86 -1.63 -6.06
CA PRO A 93 -6.44 -1.24 -7.40
C PRO A 93 -7.27 -1.91 -8.51
N GLY A 94 -7.67 -3.17 -8.32
CA GLY A 94 -8.54 -3.89 -9.26
C GLY A 94 -9.95 -3.29 -9.35
N ASP A 95 -10.54 -2.88 -8.23
CA ASP A 95 -11.85 -2.21 -8.24
C ASP A 95 -11.79 -0.90 -9.03
N ILE A 96 -10.71 -0.13 -8.88
CA ILE A 96 -10.51 1.14 -9.59
C ILE A 96 -10.36 0.90 -11.09
N GLU A 97 -9.62 -0.13 -11.51
CA GLU A 97 -9.50 -0.49 -12.92
C GLU A 97 -10.86 -0.85 -13.54
N LEU A 98 -11.69 -1.61 -12.81
CA LEU A 98 -13.03 -1.99 -13.26
C LEU A 98 -14.00 -0.81 -13.34
N ILE A 99 -13.87 0.19 -12.47
CA ILE A 99 -14.71 1.41 -12.51
C ILE A 99 -14.36 2.28 -13.73
N LYS A 100 -13.11 2.21 -14.21
CA LYS A 100 -12.61 3.01 -15.33
C LYS A 100 -12.85 2.37 -16.70
N SER A 101 -13.05 1.06 -16.76
CA SER A 101 -13.27 0.30 -18.00
C SER A 101 -14.65 0.52 -18.58
#